data_AF-D3B0W6-F1
#
_entry.id   AF-D3B0W6-F1
#
_cell.length_a   1.000
_cell.length_b   1.000
_cell.length_c   1.000
_cell.angle_alpha   90.00
_cell.angle_beta   90.00
_cell.angle_gamma   90.00
#
_symmetry.space_group_name_H-M   'P 1'
#
loop_
_entity.id
_entity.type
_entity.pdbx_description
1 polymer ?
#
loop_
_entity_poly.entity_id
_entity_poly.type
_entity_poly.pdbx_seq_one_letter_code
_entity_poly.pdbx_strand_id
1 'polypeptide(L)'
;MLKQILILILLINILSFTFVQGDCTKFLAKYFLTPNIPRLQMTAIMRNGKVFYNVQVVSHYKWSAFPGYLTNGDPWGVLFADKNLCINGTTQPFTSGMTSFYDAKGILIYPDGRVSISPLWSLDGDKTYYFNLTCSPTSDVYYGESQGNFFFFSFVDLPCVKSAC
;
A
#
# COMPACT_ATOMS: atom_id res chain seq x y z
N MET A 1 -39.67 -13.99 -19.75
CA MET A 1 -39.43 -12.69 -19.10
C MET A 1 -39.32 -12.79 -17.58
N LEU A 2 -40.28 -13.37 -16.84
CA LEU A 2 -40.22 -13.46 -15.36
C LEU A 2 -38.95 -14.17 -14.81
N LYS A 3 -38.51 -15.26 -15.45
CA LYS A 3 -37.27 -15.98 -15.06
C LYS A 3 -35.99 -15.16 -15.26
N GLN A 4 -35.95 -14.27 -16.25
CA GLN A 4 -34.78 -13.43 -16.53
C GLN A 4 -34.66 -12.27 -15.51
N ILE A 5 -35.81 -11.76 -15.04
CA ILE A 5 -35.85 -10.72 -14.00
C ILE A 5 -35.35 -11.28 -12.65
N LEU A 6 -35.74 -12.51 -12.30
CA LEU A 6 -35.26 -13.20 -11.09
C LEU A 6 -33.74 -13.43 -11.10
N ILE A 7 -33.17 -13.81 -12.25
CA ILE A 7 -31.72 -13.99 -12.40
C ILE A 7 -30.98 -12.64 -12.29
N LEU A 8 -31.54 -11.57 -12.85
CA LEU A 8 -30.96 -10.22 -12.76
C LEU A 8 -30.98 -9.68 -11.32
N ILE A 9 -32.08 -9.89 -10.57
CA ILE A 9 -32.18 -9.50 -9.16
C ILE A 9 -31.17 -10.29 -8.31
N LEU A 10 -31.00 -11.58 -8.58
CA LEU A 10 -30.02 -12.41 -7.87
C LEU A 10 -28.58 -11.96 -8.17
N LEU A 11 -28.27 -11.64 -9.43
CA LEU A 11 -26.96 -11.11 -9.84
C LEU A 11 -26.66 -9.75 -9.21
N ILE A 12 -27.65 -8.84 -9.13
CA ILE A 12 -27.49 -7.54 -8.47
C ILE A 12 -27.22 -7.71 -6.97
N ASN A 13 -27.88 -8.67 -6.30
CA ASN A 13 -27.64 -8.92 -4.87
C ASN A 13 -26.27 -9.56 -4.60
N ILE A 14 -25.78 -10.43 -5.48
CA ILE A 14 -24.42 -11.02 -5.38
C ILE A 14 -23.35 -9.95 -5.67
N LEU A 15 -23.60 -9.04 -6.61
CA LEU A 15 -22.72 -7.90 -6.89
C LEU A 15 -22.82 -6.78 -5.85
N SER A 16 -23.82 -6.84 -4.96
CA SER A 16 -24.02 -5.91 -3.84
C SER A 16 -23.32 -6.37 -2.55
N PHE A 17 -22.34 -7.29 -2.63
CA PHE A 17 -21.27 -7.32 -1.62
C PHE A 17 -20.53 -5.99 -1.70
N THR A 18 -21.14 -4.98 -1.07
CA THR A 18 -20.53 -3.71 -0.79
C THR A 18 -19.24 -4.04 -0.07
N PHE A 19 -18.11 -3.71 -0.69
CA PHE A 19 -16.86 -3.61 0.03
C PHE A 19 -17.10 -2.56 1.11
N VAL A 20 -17.44 -3.00 2.32
CA VAL A 20 -17.62 -2.11 3.46
C VAL A 20 -16.24 -1.52 3.73
N GLN A 21 -16.01 -0.32 3.22
CA GLN A 21 -14.83 0.44 3.54
C GLN A 21 -14.88 0.74 5.04
N GLY A 22 -13.96 0.14 5.77
CA GLY A 22 -13.77 0.37 7.18
C GLY A 22 -13.23 1.78 7.42
N ASP A 23 -13.59 2.35 8.57
CA ASP A 23 -13.04 3.62 9.05
C ASP A 23 -11.55 3.47 9.36
N CYS A 24 -10.69 3.91 8.43
CA CYS A 24 -9.24 3.81 8.56
C CYS A 24 -8.70 4.42 9.86
N THR A 25 -9.37 5.44 10.41
CA THR A 25 -9.00 6.05 11.70
C THR A 25 -8.94 5.00 12.81
N LYS A 26 -9.91 4.08 12.84
CA LYS A 26 -9.98 3.00 13.84
C LYS A 26 -8.96 1.91 13.57
N PHE A 27 -8.82 1.50 12.30
CA PHE A 27 -7.94 0.39 11.93
C PHE A 27 -6.46 0.75 12.04
N LEU A 28 -6.11 2.00 11.75
CA LEU A 28 -4.74 2.47 11.80
C LEU A 28 -4.33 2.99 13.18
N ALA A 29 -5.28 3.34 14.06
CA ALA A 29 -5.02 3.95 15.37
C ALA A 29 -3.92 3.23 16.17
N LYS A 30 -3.90 1.89 16.12
CA LYS A 30 -2.92 1.07 16.85
C LYS A 30 -1.47 1.41 16.48
N TYR A 31 -1.19 1.83 15.24
CA TYR A 31 0.16 2.14 14.75
C TYR A 31 0.64 3.56 15.11
N PHE A 32 -0.27 4.44 15.53
CA PHE A 32 0.06 5.82 15.94
C PHE A 32 0.19 5.97 17.46
N LEU A 33 -0.39 5.04 18.21
CA LEU A 33 -0.46 5.07 19.68
C LEU A 33 0.53 4.13 20.36
N THR A 34 1.11 3.16 19.64
CA THR A 34 2.05 2.21 20.24
C THR A 34 3.46 2.77 20.37
N PRO A 35 4.20 2.38 21.43
CA PRO A 35 5.63 2.69 21.57
C PRO A 35 6.50 1.85 20.63
N ASN A 36 5.98 0.73 20.11
CA ASN A 36 6.69 -0.12 19.16
C ASN A 36 6.70 0.55 17.78
N ILE A 37 7.86 0.61 17.18
CA ILE A 37 8.04 1.18 15.84
C ILE A 37 7.54 0.14 14.82
N PRO A 38 6.42 0.38 14.11
CA PRO A 38 5.84 -0.64 13.26
C PRO A 38 6.66 -0.82 11.98
N ARG A 39 6.66 -2.05 11.44
CA ARG A 39 7.19 -2.31 10.09
C ARG A 39 6.06 -2.31 9.09
N LEU A 40 6.27 -1.62 7.98
CA LEU A 40 5.36 -1.55 6.85
C LEU A 40 5.91 -2.43 5.72
N GLN A 41 5.16 -3.46 5.36
CA GLN A 41 5.27 -4.10 4.07
C GLN A 41 4.49 -3.28 3.05
N MET A 42 5.14 -2.86 1.97
CA MET A 42 4.51 -2.16 0.87
C MET A 42 4.76 -2.91 -0.44
N THR A 43 3.71 -3.03 -1.25
CA THR A 43 3.78 -3.48 -2.64
C THR A 43 3.18 -2.41 -3.53
N ALA A 44 3.91 -1.97 -4.57
CA ALA A 44 3.37 -1.09 -5.60
C ALA A 44 3.36 -1.81 -6.94
N ILE A 45 2.22 -1.81 -7.64
CA ILE A 45 2.05 -2.33 -8.99
C ILE A 45 1.81 -1.15 -9.90
N MET A 46 2.80 -0.87 -10.75
CA MET A 46 2.77 0.27 -11.65
C MET A 46 1.99 -0.05 -12.91
N ARG A 47 1.40 0.97 -13.55
CA ARG A 47 0.61 0.81 -14.80
C ARG A 47 1.41 0.25 -15.98
N ASN A 48 2.74 0.28 -15.91
CA ASN A 48 3.62 -0.34 -16.91
C ASN A 48 3.95 -1.83 -16.58
N GLY A 49 3.35 -2.39 -15.54
CA GLY A 49 3.55 -3.77 -15.10
C GLY A 49 4.69 -3.97 -14.09
N LYS A 50 5.50 -2.93 -13.81
CA LYS A 50 6.57 -3.05 -12.81
C LYS A 50 5.99 -3.24 -11.41
N VAL A 51 6.58 -4.15 -10.64
CA VAL A 51 6.19 -4.40 -9.24
C VAL A 51 7.34 -4.02 -8.33
N PHE A 52 7.04 -3.27 -7.28
CA PHE A 52 7.96 -2.87 -6.23
C PHE A 52 7.51 -3.47 -4.90
N TYR A 53 8.45 -3.94 -4.11
CA TYR A 53 8.20 -4.57 -2.82
C TYR A 53 9.26 -4.17 -1.79
N ASN A 54 8.84 -3.79 -0.58
CA ASN A 54 9.73 -3.58 0.55
C ASN A 54 9.05 -3.91 1.87
N VAL A 55 9.87 -4.18 2.89
CA VAL A 55 9.46 -4.25 4.29
C VAL A 55 10.40 -3.36 5.08
N GLN A 56 9.89 -2.23 5.58
CA GLN A 56 10.74 -1.24 6.24
C GLN A 56 10.09 -0.70 7.51
N VAL A 57 10.92 -0.19 8.40
CA VAL A 57 10.45 0.50 9.61
C VAL A 57 9.81 1.83 9.23
N VAL A 58 8.63 2.13 9.78
CA VAL A 58 8.03 3.46 9.69
C VAL A 58 8.11 4.18 11.04
N SER A 59 8.44 5.45 10.98
CA SER A 59 8.56 6.33 12.15
C SER A 59 7.35 7.24 12.27
N HIS A 60 6.89 7.46 13.49
CA HIS A 60 5.83 8.43 13.77
C HIS A 60 6.43 9.83 13.90
N TYR A 61 6.08 10.71 12.96
CA TYR A 61 6.44 12.12 13.02
C TYR A 61 5.29 12.92 13.65
N LYS A 62 5.49 13.43 14.88
CA LYS A 62 4.52 14.28 15.61
C LYS A 62 4.88 15.76 15.44
N TRP A 63 3.93 16.56 14.96
CA TRP A 63 3.98 18.03 15.06
C TRP A 63 3.02 18.47 16.17
N SER A 64 3.46 19.36 17.05
CA SER A 64 2.91 19.73 18.37
C SER A 64 1.39 20.03 18.50
N ALA A 65 0.59 20.02 17.43
CA ALA A 65 -0.84 20.33 17.46
C ALA A 65 -1.74 19.43 16.57
N PHE A 66 -1.17 18.49 15.80
CA PHE A 66 -1.95 17.63 14.90
C PHE A 66 -1.62 16.15 15.13
N PRO A 67 -2.56 15.23 14.88
CA PRO A 67 -2.21 13.84 14.77
C PRO A 67 -1.09 13.72 13.72
N GLY A 68 0.04 13.17 14.14
CA GLY A 68 1.21 13.00 13.29
C GLY A 68 0.93 12.06 12.11
N TYR A 69 1.96 11.81 11.30
CA TYR A 69 1.92 10.84 10.21
C TYR A 69 3.00 9.77 10.41
N LEU A 70 2.80 8.59 9.83
CA LEU A 70 3.84 7.58 9.69
C LEU A 70 4.65 7.87 8.43
N THR A 71 5.96 7.72 8.52
CA THR A 71 6.88 8.02 7.41
C THR A 71 8.12 7.13 7.43
N ASN A 72 8.94 7.18 6.38
CA ASN A 72 10.12 6.33 6.28
C ASN A 72 11.22 6.67 7.29
N GLY A 73 11.37 7.94 7.68
CA GLY A 73 12.37 8.39 8.66
C GLY A 73 13.81 8.35 8.15
N ASP A 74 14.16 7.27 7.44
CA ASP A 74 15.45 6.98 6.82
C ASP A 74 15.26 6.54 5.36
N PRO A 75 16.32 6.49 4.55
CA PRO A 75 16.25 5.94 3.20
C PRO A 75 15.75 4.50 3.18
N TRP A 76 14.83 4.18 2.28
CA TRP A 76 14.27 2.82 2.14
C TRP A 76 14.84 2.12 0.91
N GLY A 77 15.30 0.88 1.08
CA GLY A 77 15.54 -0.04 -0.03
C GLY A 77 14.23 -0.67 -0.52
N VAL A 78 14.14 -0.94 -1.82
CA VAL A 78 13.01 -1.62 -2.47
C VAL A 78 13.50 -2.65 -3.47
N LEU A 79 12.90 -3.83 -3.45
CA LEU A 79 13.08 -4.85 -4.47
C LEU A 79 12.12 -4.57 -5.61
N PHE A 80 12.57 -4.72 -6.85
CA PHE A 80 11.70 -4.54 -8.01
C PHE A 80 11.73 -5.72 -8.97
N ALA A 81 10.66 -5.85 -9.73
CA ALA A 81 10.46 -6.85 -10.76
C ALA A 81 9.94 -6.12 -12.01
N ASP A 82 10.71 -6.17 -13.09
CA ASP A 82 10.53 -5.36 -14.30
C ASP A 82 10.19 -6.18 -15.56
N LYS A 83 10.26 -7.51 -15.49
CA LYS A 83 10.01 -8.42 -16.60
C LYS A 83 8.57 -8.88 -16.62
N ASN A 84 7.78 -8.44 -17.61
CA ASN A 84 6.40 -8.89 -17.84
C ASN A 84 6.28 -10.36 -18.33
N LEU A 85 7.21 -11.26 -17.97
CA LEU A 85 7.27 -12.64 -18.47
C LEU A 85 6.21 -13.58 -17.85
N CYS A 86 5.35 -13.08 -16.97
CA CYS A 86 4.24 -13.84 -16.37
C CYS A 86 3.21 -14.38 -17.38
N ILE A 87 3.37 -14.10 -18.68
CA ILE A 87 2.49 -14.58 -19.76
C ILE A 87 2.41 -16.12 -19.80
N ASN A 88 3.43 -16.84 -19.28
CA ASN A 88 3.49 -18.31 -19.33
C ASN A 88 3.68 -19.00 -17.96
N GLY A 89 3.18 -18.41 -16.87
CA GLY A 89 3.20 -19.09 -15.55
C GLY A 89 4.59 -19.34 -14.96
N THR A 90 5.61 -18.65 -15.47
CA THR A 90 6.97 -18.70 -14.91
C THR A 90 7.05 -17.78 -13.71
N THR A 91 7.61 -18.27 -12.60
CA THR A 91 7.88 -17.43 -11.42
C THR A 91 8.88 -16.35 -11.78
N GLN A 92 8.55 -15.10 -11.45
CA GLN A 92 9.44 -13.96 -11.65
C GLN A 92 10.15 -13.62 -10.33
N PRO A 93 11.46 -13.88 -10.21
CA PRO A 93 12.20 -13.47 -9.03
C PRO A 93 12.38 -11.94 -9.02
N PHE A 94 12.35 -11.35 -7.82
CA PHE A 94 12.84 -10.00 -7.61
C PHE A 94 14.35 -9.98 -7.86
N THR A 95 14.82 -9.02 -8.67
CA THR A 95 16.16 -9.10 -9.27
C THR A 95 17.20 -8.29 -8.53
N SER A 96 16.89 -7.08 -8.05
CA SER A 96 17.86 -6.22 -7.36
C SER A 96 17.17 -5.16 -6.49
N GLY A 97 17.85 -4.76 -5.41
CA GLY A 97 17.43 -3.64 -4.57
C GLY A 97 17.80 -2.29 -5.20
N MET A 98 16.90 -1.32 -5.11
CA MET A 98 17.19 0.09 -5.38
C MET A 98 16.71 0.96 -4.21
N THR A 99 17.12 2.22 -4.16
CA THR A 99 16.58 3.17 -3.17
C THR A 99 15.20 3.64 -3.62
N SER A 100 14.23 3.61 -2.71
CA SER A 100 12.85 4.08 -2.92
C SER A 100 12.71 5.57 -2.59
N PHE A 101 13.32 6.01 -1.49
CA PHE A 101 13.22 7.37 -0.96
C PHE A 101 14.59 7.82 -0.43
N TYR A 102 15.04 9.02 -0.78
CA TYR A 102 16.22 9.65 -0.15
C TYR A 102 15.85 10.50 1.06
N ASP A 103 14.69 11.17 1.02
CA ASP A 103 14.21 12.04 2.10
C ASP A 103 13.43 11.23 3.13
N ALA A 104 13.52 11.64 4.40
CA ALA A 104 12.81 11.08 5.55
C ALA A 104 11.28 11.20 5.47
N LYS A 105 10.76 11.85 4.41
CA LYS A 105 9.35 12.17 4.15
C LYS A 105 8.85 11.67 2.79
N GLY A 106 9.51 10.66 2.22
CA GLY A 106 9.16 10.09 0.91
C GLY A 106 7.81 9.36 0.87
N ILE A 107 7.35 8.87 2.02
CA ILE A 107 6.00 8.32 2.22
C ILE A 107 5.37 8.95 3.46
N LEU A 108 4.11 9.35 3.37
CA LEU A 108 3.32 9.92 4.48
C LEU A 108 2.01 9.16 4.56
N ILE A 109 1.77 8.48 5.68
CA ILE A 109 0.50 7.79 5.96
C ILE A 109 -0.15 8.50 7.15
N TYR A 110 -1.33 9.08 6.93
CA TYR A 110 -2.09 9.79 7.95
C TYR A 110 -3.06 8.83 8.66
N PRO A 111 -3.47 9.12 9.91
CA PRO A 111 -4.39 8.25 10.65
C PRO A 111 -5.74 8.06 9.97
N ASP A 112 -6.20 9.04 9.21
CA ASP A 112 -7.44 8.98 8.44
C ASP A 112 -7.34 8.13 7.17
N GLY A 113 -6.17 7.54 6.89
CA GLY A 113 -5.91 6.72 5.71
C GLY A 113 -5.50 7.51 4.48
N ARG A 114 -5.36 8.84 4.54
CA ARG A 114 -4.70 9.58 3.45
C ARG A 114 -3.25 9.14 3.32
N VAL A 115 -2.79 9.01 2.08
CA VAL A 115 -1.41 8.64 1.76
C VAL A 115 -0.83 9.57 0.70
N SER A 116 0.44 9.93 0.89
CA SER A 116 1.25 10.63 -0.10
C SER A 116 2.58 9.89 -0.28
N ILE A 117 2.94 9.56 -1.52
CA ILE A 117 4.17 8.82 -1.84
C ILE A 117 4.89 9.49 -3.01
N SER A 118 6.18 9.80 -2.82
CA SER A 118 7.06 10.41 -3.83
C SER A 118 8.32 9.57 -4.01
N PRO A 119 8.25 8.44 -4.74
CA PRO A 119 9.36 7.52 -4.86
C PRO A 119 10.28 7.87 -6.03
N LEU A 120 11.54 7.45 -5.93
CA LEU A 120 12.53 7.59 -7.00
C LEU A 120 12.23 6.74 -8.23
N TRP A 121 11.38 5.73 -8.08
CA TRP A 121 10.91 4.85 -9.16
C TRP A 121 9.55 5.27 -9.73
N SER A 122 9.10 6.49 -9.47
CA SER A 122 7.92 7.06 -10.14
C SER A 122 8.08 7.01 -11.67
N LEU A 123 6.96 6.83 -12.37
CA LEU A 123 6.98 6.78 -13.84
C LEU A 123 7.13 8.18 -14.43
N ASP A 124 7.74 8.27 -15.60
CA ASP A 124 7.83 9.54 -16.33
C ASP A 124 6.45 10.16 -16.54
N GLY A 125 6.32 11.43 -16.18
CA GLY A 125 5.06 12.17 -16.23
C GLY A 125 4.16 12.03 -14.99
N ASP A 126 4.47 11.11 -14.07
CA ASP A 126 3.76 11.03 -12.80
C ASP A 126 4.18 12.16 -11.86
N LYS A 127 3.20 12.66 -11.11
CA LYS A 127 3.46 13.46 -9.91
C LYS A 127 3.47 12.56 -8.68
N THR A 128 3.78 13.14 -7.52
CA THR A 128 3.53 12.50 -6.22
C THR A 128 2.18 11.79 -6.21
N TYR A 129 2.18 10.53 -5.75
CA TYR A 129 0.99 9.71 -5.65
C TYR A 129 0.21 10.12 -4.41
N TYR A 130 -1.04 10.53 -4.60
CA TYR A 130 -1.98 10.85 -3.52
C TYR A 130 -3.20 9.95 -3.64
N PHE A 131 -3.59 9.32 -2.53
CA PHE A 131 -4.76 8.44 -2.47
C PHE A 131 -5.24 8.25 -1.04
N ASN A 132 -6.45 7.70 -0.90
CA ASN A 132 -6.97 7.22 0.38
C ASN A 132 -6.85 5.70 0.42
N LEU A 133 -6.50 5.17 1.58
CA LEU A 133 -6.54 3.73 1.83
C LEU A 133 -7.99 3.25 1.91
N THR A 134 -8.23 2.11 1.29
CA THR A 134 -9.35 1.25 1.60
C THR A 134 -8.94 0.34 2.75
N CYS A 135 -9.56 0.56 3.91
CA CYS A 135 -9.41 -0.30 5.07
C CYS A 135 -10.55 -1.32 5.11
N SER A 136 -10.26 -2.56 5.51
CA SER A 136 -11.27 -3.61 5.66
C SER A 136 -11.33 -4.07 7.12
N PRO A 137 -12.53 -4.31 7.69
CA PRO A 137 -12.65 -4.86 9.04
C PRO A 137 -12.10 -6.28 9.18
N THR A 138 -11.92 -7.00 8.07
CA THR A 138 -11.52 -8.41 8.05
C THR A 138 -10.12 -8.63 7.49
N SER A 139 -9.35 -7.58 7.22
CA SER A 139 -8.02 -7.68 6.63
C SER A 139 -7.05 -6.65 7.19
N ASP A 140 -5.82 -7.09 7.48
CA ASP A 140 -4.67 -6.21 7.78
C ASP A 140 -3.93 -5.77 6.49
N VAL A 141 -4.59 -5.88 5.33
CA VAL A 141 -4.12 -5.34 4.05
C VAL A 141 -4.92 -4.09 3.70
N TYR A 142 -4.22 -2.98 3.56
CA TYR A 142 -4.75 -1.70 3.12
C TYR A 142 -4.30 -1.46 1.69
N TYR A 143 -5.14 -0.85 0.87
CA TYR A 143 -4.77 -0.57 -0.52
C TYR A 143 -5.34 0.74 -1.03
N GLY A 144 -4.74 1.28 -2.08
CA GLY A 144 -5.23 2.47 -2.77
C GLY A 144 -4.71 2.54 -4.19
N GLU A 145 -5.27 3.46 -4.97
CA GLU A 145 -4.90 3.66 -6.37
C GLU A 145 -4.59 5.14 -6.61
N SER A 146 -3.55 5.41 -7.40
CA SER A 146 -3.25 6.76 -7.86
C SER A 146 -2.63 6.72 -9.25
N GLN A 147 -3.16 7.52 -10.19
CA GLN A 147 -2.62 7.65 -11.55
C GLN A 147 -2.51 6.30 -12.30
N GLY A 148 -3.45 5.37 -12.03
CA GLY A 148 -3.48 4.02 -12.60
C GLY A 148 -2.47 3.03 -11.98
N ASN A 149 -1.77 3.43 -10.91
CA ASN A 149 -0.88 2.56 -10.15
C ASN A 149 -1.59 2.09 -8.87
N PHE A 150 -1.37 0.84 -8.47
CA PHE A 150 -1.95 0.25 -7.26
C PHE A 150 -0.92 0.12 -6.15
N PHE A 151 -1.32 0.44 -4.92
CA PHE A 151 -0.46 0.38 -3.75
C PHE A 151 -1.13 -0.46 -2.67
N PHE A 152 -0.38 -1.38 -2.07
CA PHE A 152 -0.82 -2.28 -1.02
C PHE A 152 0.11 -2.14 0.18
N PHE A 153 -0.46 -2.14 1.37
CA PHE A 153 0.22 -1.95 2.64
C PHE A 153 -0.24 -3.00 3.64
N SER A 154 0.70 -3.53 4.41
CA SER A 154 0.38 -4.36 5.57
C SER A 154 1.43 -4.10 6.65
N PHE A 155 1.00 -3.94 7.89
CA PHE A 155 1.95 -3.83 8.99
C PHE A 155 2.26 -5.22 9.52
N VAL A 156 3.55 -5.55 9.60
CA VAL A 156 4.01 -6.92 9.84
C VAL A 156 4.91 -7.00 11.06
N ASP A 157 4.71 -8.04 11.86
CA ASP A 157 5.56 -8.39 13.00
C ASP A 157 6.61 -9.43 12.57
N LEU A 158 7.49 -9.08 11.62
CA LEU A 158 8.53 -9.99 11.13
C LEU A 158 9.92 -9.65 11.68
N PRO A 159 10.73 -10.64 12.11
CA PRO A 159 12.16 -10.45 12.30
C PRO A 159 12.84 -10.18 10.93
N CYS A 160 13.85 -9.30 10.89
CA CYS A 160 14.57 -8.94 9.65
C CYS A 160 15.02 -10.20 8.89
N VAL A 161 14.58 -10.34 7.63
CA VAL A 161 15.28 -11.19 6.66
C VAL A 161 16.39 -10.34 6.05
N LYS A 162 17.64 -10.77 6.22
CA LYS A 162 18.91 -10.03 5.96
C LYS A 162 19.10 -9.47 4.54
N SER A 163 18.16 -9.61 3.62
CA SER A 163 18.25 -9.11 2.24
C SER A 163 17.37 -7.88 1.96
N ALA A 164 16.59 -7.40 2.92
CA ALA A 164 15.69 -6.26 2.75
C ALA A 164 15.64 -5.32 3.98
N CYS A 165 16.67 -5.39 4.84
CA CYS A 165 17.06 -4.36 5.79
C CYS A 165 18.43 -3.85 5.30
#